data_AF-A0A8J4BQR3-F1
#
_entry.id   AF-A0A8J4BQR3-F1
#
_cell.length_a   1.000
_cell.length_b   1.000
_cell.length_c   1.000
_cell.angle_alpha   90.00
_cell.angle_beta   90.00
_cell.angle_gamma   90.00
#
_symmetry.space_group_name_H-M   'P 1'
#
loop_
_entity.id
_entity.type
_entity.pdbx_description
1 polymer ?
#
loop_
_entity_poly.entity_id
_entity_poly.type
_entity_poly.pdbx_seq_one_letter_code
_entity_poly.pdbx_strand_id
1 'polypeptide(L)'
;PEGGRSEAEPVVNFAVAAMQKRIEPKSVGRKEADRMIRKGAHALLVRPGLHLNAATTSTSTDPEVEALLQGYADVFRDVPGLPPMRPVDHTIPLVPGAQPVSRPMYRLSPLELDEVKRQVTDLLAKGMIRPSTSPYSAPILFVGKKDGTLRMCIDYR
;
A
#
# COMPACT_ATOMS: atom_id res chain seq x y z
N PRO A 1 43.58 -40.36 27.22
CA PRO A 1 42.44 -41.00 27.91
C PRO A 1 41.39 -39.95 28.26
N GLU A 2 40.21 -40.09 27.64
CA GLU A 2 38.89 -39.58 28.09
C GLU A 2 38.75 -38.05 28.16
N GLY A 3 38.09 -37.39 27.20
CA GLY A 3 36.63 -37.37 27.00
C GLY A 3 36.13 -36.02 27.55
N GLY A 4 35.63 -35.05 26.78
CA GLY A 4 34.63 -35.14 25.72
C GLY A 4 33.26 -34.84 26.31
N ARG A 5 32.78 -33.60 26.17
CA ARG A 5 31.36 -33.17 26.09
C ARG A 5 31.26 -31.65 25.95
N SER A 6 31.13 -31.19 24.70
CA SER A 6 30.50 -29.90 24.40
C SER A 6 29.00 -30.09 24.49
N GLU A 7 28.34 -29.34 25.37
CA GLU A 7 26.87 -29.25 25.39
C GLU A 7 26.42 -28.47 24.15
N ALA A 8 25.90 -29.21 23.17
CA ALA A 8 25.12 -28.66 22.08
C ALA A 8 23.65 -28.74 22.48
N GLU A 9 22.99 -27.58 22.62
CA GLU A 9 21.56 -27.50 22.81
C GLU A 9 20.83 -28.10 21.58
N PRO A 10 19.81 -28.96 21.78
CA PRO A 10 19.10 -29.56 20.66
C PRO A 10 18.15 -28.53 20.04
N VAL A 11 18.48 -28.10 18.83
CA VAL A 11 17.56 -27.46 17.89
C VAL A 11 16.47 -28.47 17.53
N VAL A 12 15.29 -28.36 18.15
CA VAL A 12 14.13 -29.18 17.79
C VAL A 12 13.54 -28.66 16.49
N ASN A 13 14.02 -29.19 15.36
CA ASN A 13 13.40 -29.00 14.06
C ASN A 13 12.08 -29.79 14.01
N PHE A 14 10.94 -29.12 14.23
CA PHE A 14 9.64 -29.66 13.86
C PHE A 14 9.46 -29.57 12.34
N ALA A 15 9.98 -30.57 11.62
CA ALA A 15 9.62 -30.80 10.23
C ALA A 15 8.18 -31.33 10.18
N VAL A 16 7.20 -30.45 9.95
CA VAL A 16 5.88 -30.89 9.51
C VAL A 16 6.03 -31.35 8.06
N ALA A 17 6.29 -32.64 7.88
CA ALA A 17 6.20 -33.29 6.58
C ALA A 17 4.72 -33.33 6.17
N ALA A 18 4.22 -32.23 5.61
CA ALA A 18 2.96 -32.24 4.90
C ALA A 18 3.17 -33.09 3.65
N MET A 19 2.80 -34.36 3.74
CA MET A 19 2.62 -35.26 2.60
C MET A 19 1.43 -34.75 1.76
N GLN A 20 1.62 -33.63 1.09
CA GLN A 20 0.69 -33.14 0.09
C GLN A 20 0.87 -34.04 -1.13
N LYS A 21 0.10 -35.13 -1.17
CA LYS A 21 -0.10 -35.88 -2.40
C LYS A 21 -0.58 -34.89 -3.45
N ARG A 22 0.27 -34.61 -4.44
CA ARG A 22 -0.09 -33.86 -5.63
C ARG A 22 -1.17 -34.66 -6.36
N ILE A 23 -2.42 -34.26 -6.20
CA ILE A 23 -3.55 -34.84 -6.93
C ILE A 23 -3.56 -34.16 -8.29
N GLU A 24 -3.28 -34.92 -9.35
CA GLU A 24 -3.48 -34.40 -10.70
C GLU A 24 -4.98 -34.30 -10.99
N PRO A 25 -5.48 -33.12 -11.43
CA PRO A 25 -6.89 -32.96 -11.74
C PRO A 25 -7.24 -33.83 -12.95
N LYS A 26 -8.14 -34.79 -12.76
CA LYS A 26 -8.72 -35.57 -13.86
C LYS A 26 -10.04 -34.94 -14.29
N SER A 27 -10.16 -34.60 -15.57
CA SER A 27 -11.45 -34.21 -16.14
C SER A 27 -12.37 -35.44 -16.19
N VAL A 28 -13.46 -35.42 -15.45
CA VAL A 28 -14.49 -36.47 -15.46
C VAL A 28 -15.82 -35.90 -15.93
N GLY A 29 -16.60 -36.71 -16.66
CA GLY A 29 -17.95 -36.35 -17.06
C GLY A 29 -18.91 -36.33 -15.87
N ARG A 30 -20.02 -35.58 -15.98
CA ARG A 30 -21.02 -35.40 -14.90
C ARG A 30 -21.51 -36.72 -14.29
N LYS A 31 -21.89 -37.70 -15.13
CA LYS A 31 -22.38 -39.02 -14.68
C LYS A 31 -21.32 -39.80 -13.88
N GLU A 32 -20.05 -39.62 -14.24
CA GLU A 32 -18.93 -40.27 -13.57
C GLU A 32 -18.59 -39.59 -12.25
N ALA A 33 -18.63 -38.26 -12.19
CA ALA A 33 -18.50 -37.49 -10.95
C ALA A 33 -19.58 -37.91 -9.94
N ASP A 34 -20.85 -37.98 -10.36
CA ASP A 34 -21.96 -38.42 -9.50
C ASP A 34 -21.75 -39.85 -8.95
N ARG A 35 -21.20 -40.74 -9.79
CA ARG A 35 -20.84 -42.10 -9.37
C ARG A 35 -19.71 -42.11 -8.34
N MET A 36 -18.71 -41.26 -8.48
CA MET A 36 -17.57 -41.17 -7.55
C MET A 36 -17.99 -40.57 -6.21
N ILE A 37 -18.84 -39.54 -6.21
CA ILE A 37 -19.41 -38.95 -5.00
C ILE A 37 -20.24 -39.98 -4.23
N ARG A 38 -21.09 -40.76 -4.90
CA ARG A 38 -21.87 -41.85 -4.27
C ARG A 38 -21.00 -42.94 -3.62
N LYS A 39 -19.76 -43.11 -4.10
CA LYS A 39 -18.79 -44.07 -3.54
C LYS A 39 -17.94 -43.46 -2.42
N GLY A 40 -18.25 -42.25 -1.96
CA GLY A 40 -17.58 -41.58 -0.83
C GLY A 40 -16.40 -40.69 -1.21
N ALA A 41 -16.26 -40.30 -2.49
CA ALA A 41 -15.22 -39.35 -2.88
C ALA A 41 -15.56 -37.91 -2.43
N HIS A 42 -14.58 -37.20 -1.88
CA HIS A 42 -14.67 -35.76 -1.64
C HIS A 42 -14.36 -34.99 -2.93
N ALA A 43 -15.20 -34.02 -3.29
CA ALA A 43 -15.03 -33.18 -4.47
C ALA A 43 -14.93 -31.70 -4.09
N LEU A 44 -14.01 -30.97 -4.73
CA LEU A 44 -13.94 -29.51 -4.66
C LEU A 44 -14.43 -28.93 -5.99
N LEU A 45 -15.41 -28.03 -5.94
CA LEU A 45 -15.81 -27.24 -7.10
C LEU A 45 -14.95 -25.98 -7.15
N VAL A 46 -13.99 -25.94 -8.06
CA VAL A 46 -13.22 -24.73 -8.34
C VAL A 46 -13.92 -24.00 -9.48
N ARG A 47 -14.52 -22.84 -9.17
CA ARG A 47 -14.96 -21.90 -10.20
C ARG A 47 -13.75 -21.05 -10.57
N PRO A 48 -13.14 -21.20 -11.76
CA PRO A 48 -12.14 -20.22 -12.18
C PRO A 48 -12.87 -18.89 -12.29
N GLY A 49 -12.49 -17.93 -11.43
CA GLY A 49 -12.89 -16.55 -11.60
C GLY A 49 -12.34 -16.11 -12.94
N LEU A 50 -13.21 -15.68 -13.86
CA LEU A 50 -12.75 -14.85 -14.97
C LEU A 50 -12.08 -13.65 -14.32
N HIS A 51 -10.76 -13.57 -14.45
CA HIS A 51 -10.07 -12.30 -14.31
C HIS A 51 -10.58 -11.44 -15.47
N LEU A 52 -11.63 -10.67 -15.21
CA LEU A 52 -12.01 -9.57 -16.09
C LEU A 52 -10.82 -8.62 -16.08
N ASN A 53 -9.96 -8.76 -17.08
CA ASN A 53 -9.00 -7.72 -17.40
C ASN A 53 -9.85 -6.48 -17.65
N ALA A 54 -9.84 -5.54 -16.72
CA ALA A 54 -10.38 -4.21 -16.91
C ALA A 54 -9.50 -3.50 -17.95
N ALA A 55 -9.63 -3.91 -19.20
CA ALA A 55 -8.99 -3.32 -20.36
C ALA A 55 -9.97 -3.41 -21.53
N THR A 56 -11.17 -2.85 -21.32
CA THR A 56 -12.04 -2.46 -22.42
C THR A 56 -12.80 -1.21 -21.99
N THR A 57 -12.08 -0.10 -21.83
CA THR A 57 -12.65 1.23 -22.10
C THR A 57 -12.53 1.46 -23.60
N SER A 58 -13.36 0.79 -24.39
CA SER A 58 -13.69 1.28 -25.73
C SER A 58 -14.75 2.38 -25.54
N THR A 59 -14.34 3.53 -25.00
CA THR A 59 -15.12 4.75 -25.14
C THR A 59 -14.80 5.27 -26.53
N SER A 60 -15.77 5.23 -27.44
CA SER A 60 -15.77 6.10 -28.60
C SER A 60 -15.84 7.54 -28.08
N THR A 61 -14.69 8.09 -27.71
CA THR A 61 -14.57 9.48 -27.31
C THR A 61 -14.82 10.32 -28.55
N ASP A 62 -15.71 11.30 -28.45
CA ASP A 62 -15.92 12.27 -29.51
C ASP A 62 -14.55 12.84 -29.93
N PRO A 63 -14.22 12.91 -31.24
CA PRO A 63 -12.94 13.44 -31.70
C PRO A 63 -12.63 14.85 -31.15
N GLU A 64 -13.64 15.65 -30.84
CA GLU A 64 -13.46 16.96 -30.20
C GLU A 64 -12.96 16.83 -28.75
N VAL A 65 -13.49 15.87 -28.00
CA VAL A 65 -13.06 15.61 -26.62
C VAL A 65 -11.66 14.99 -26.58
N GLU A 66 -11.34 14.09 -27.52
CA GLU A 66 -10.00 13.52 -27.64
C GLU A 66 -8.95 14.61 -27.95
N ALA A 67 -9.26 15.52 -28.88
CA ALA A 67 -8.40 16.66 -29.19
C ALA A 67 -8.20 17.59 -27.98
N LEU A 68 -9.25 17.81 -27.17
CA LEU A 68 -9.17 18.61 -25.95
C LEU A 68 -8.28 17.94 -24.88
N LEU A 69 -8.45 16.64 -24.65
CA LEU A 69 -7.64 15.89 -23.68
C LEU A 69 -6.17 15.87 -24.09
N GLN A 70 -5.88 15.72 -25.38
CA GLN A 70 -4.50 15.80 -25.89
C GLN A 70 -3.93 17.21 -25.76
N GLY A 71 -4.72 18.25 -26.03
CA GLY A 71 -4.30 19.65 -25.91
C GLY A 71 -3.95 20.08 -24.48
N TYR A 72 -4.62 19.51 -23.48
CA TYR A 72 -4.41 19.80 -22.05
C TYR A 72 -3.82 18.62 -21.28
N ALA A 73 -3.12 17.71 -21.97
CA ALA A 73 -2.51 16.53 -21.35
C ALA A 73 -1.54 16.89 -20.22
N ASP A 74 -0.96 18.10 -20.27
CA ASP A 74 -0.06 18.62 -19.26
C ASP A 74 -0.71 18.90 -17.91
N VAL A 75 -2.00 19.27 -17.89
CA VAL A 75 -2.80 19.56 -16.68
C VAL A 75 -3.03 18.31 -15.84
N PHE A 76 -3.05 17.14 -16.48
CA PHE A 76 -3.27 15.85 -15.83
C PHE A 76 -1.98 15.16 -15.36
N ARG A 77 -0.81 15.78 -15.57
CA ARG A 77 0.46 15.22 -15.10
C ARG A 77 0.58 15.33 -13.59
N ASP A 78 1.29 14.38 -12.99
CA ASP A 78 1.67 14.46 -11.59
C ASP A 78 2.49 15.73 -11.33
N VAL A 79 2.21 16.38 -10.19
CA VAL A 79 2.89 17.62 -9.81
C VAL A 79 4.36 17.31 -9.49
N PRO A 80 5.32 17.84 -10.27
CA PRO A 80 6.73 17.47 -10.13
C PRO A 80 7.39 18.07 -8.88
N GLY A 81 6.81 19.16 -8.34
CA GLY A 81 7.34 19.88 -7.19
C GLY A 81 6.57 21.15 -6.90
N LEU A 82 7.24 22.14 -6.29
CA LEU A 82 6.62 23.44 -6.03
C LEU A 82 6.20 24.15 -7.33
N PRO A 83 5.08 24.88 -7.33
CA PRO A 83 4.71 25.71 -8.46
C PRO A 83 5.75 26.82 -8.69
N PRO A 84 5.83 27.38 -9.91
CA PRO A 84 6.64 28.56 -10.16
C PRO A 84 6.21 29.71 -9.24
N MET A 85 7.16 30.59 -8.89
CA MET A 85 6.86 31.77 -8.08
C MET A 85 5.78 32.62 -8.74
N ARG A 86 4.82 33.07 -7.94
CA ARG A 86 3.70 33.93 -8.33
C ARG A 86 3.71 35.20 -7.49
N PRO A 87 3.03 36.28 -7.92
CA PRO A 87 2.94 37.52 -7.14
C PRO A 87 2.25 37.35 -5.78
N VAL A 88 1.38 36.35 -5.66
CA VAL A 88 0.65 36.03 -4.43
C VAL A 88 1.21 34.73 -3.87
N ASP A 89 1.74 34.79 -2.66
CA ASP A 89 2.16 33.62 -1.88
C ASP A 89 1.23 33.41 -0.68
N HIS A 90 1.12 32.16 -0.23
CA HIS A 90 0.31 31.81 0.92
C HIS A 90 1.03 32.22 2.21
N THR A 91 0.41 33.10 2.99
CA THR A 91 0.90 33.49 4.31
C THR A 91 -0.14 33.12 5.37
N ILE A 92 0.32 32.57 6.49
CA ILE A 92 -0.52 32.27 7.65
C ILE A 92 -0.26 33.36 8.70
N PRO A 93 -1.11 34.40 8.80
CA PRO A 93 -0.96 35.42 9.84
C PRO A 93 -1.31 34.83 11.21
N LEU A 94 -0.47 35.10 12.20
CA LEU A 94 -0.72 34.70 13.58
C LEU A 94 -1.56 35.76 14.30
N VAL A 95 -2.38 35.32 15.25
CA VAL A 95 -3.10 36.23 16.16
C VAL A 95 -2.06 36.99 17.01
N PRO A 96 -2.21 38.31 17.24
CA PRO A 96 -1.29 39.07 18.09
C PRO A 96 -1.11 38.43 19.46
N GLY A 97 0.14 38.21 19.87
CA GLY A 97 0.49 37.58 21.15
C GLY A 97 0.43 36.04 21.16
N ALA A 98 0.12 35.39 20.04
CA ALA A 98 0.13 33.92 19.94
C ALA A 98 1.51 33.35 20.25
N GLN A 99 1.55 32.38 21.15
CA GLN A 99 2.78 31.68 21.51
C GLN A 99 3.01 30.47 20.59
N PRO A 100 4.27 30.08 20.34
CA PRO A 100 4.56 28.87 19.58
C PRO A 100 4.00 27.61 20.24
N VAL A 101 3.38 26.76 19.42
CA VAL A 101 2.86 25.45 19.87
C VAL A 101 3.74 24.36 19.30
N SER A 102 4.32 23.54 20.18
CA SER A 102 5.12 22.39 19.83
C SER A 102 4.51 21.14 20.46
N ARG A 103 4.03 20.23 19.63
CA ARG A 103 3.36 18.99 20.06
C ARG A 103 4.21 17.77 19.69
N PRO A 104 4.43 16.82 20.62
CA PRO A 104 5.23 15.64 20.33
C PRO A 104 4.52 14.73 19.34
N MET A 105 5.29 13.96 18.55
CA MET A 105 4.74 12.95 17.65
C MET A 105 3.96 11.88 18.43
N TYR A 106 2.90 11.36 17.83
CA TYR A 106 2.22 10.17 18.34
C TYR A 106 3.10 8.93 18.23
N ARG A 107 2.77 7.89 18.99
CA ARG A 107 3.43 6.59 18.86
C ARG A 107 3.03 5.99 17.51
N LEU A 108 4.05 5.69 16.69
CA LEU A 108 3.88 5.06 15.39
C LEU A 108 4.24 3.57 15.50
N SER A 109 3.45 2.72 14.86
CA SER A 109 3.81 1.34 14.59
C SER A 109 4.96 1.24 13.58
N PRO A 110 5.65 0.10 13.47
CA PRO A 110 6.72 -0.09 12.48
C PRO A 110 6.26 0.22 11.04
N LEU A 111 5.06 -0.23 10.67
CA LEU A 111 4.48 0.00 9.35
C LEU A 111 4.27 1.50 9.06
N GLU A 112 3.74 2.23 10.05
CA GLU A 112 3.52 3.67 9.92
C GLU A 112 4.85 4.43 9.83
N LEU A 113 5.87 4.01 10.60
CA LEU A 113 7.18 4.65 10.57
C LEU A 113 7.86 4.48 9.20
N ASP A 114 7.74 3.31 8.60
CA ASP A 114 8.28 3.06 7.25
C ASP A 114 7.56 3.91 6.20
N GLU A 115 6.24 4.06 6.33
CA GLU A 115 5.46 4.92 5.43
C GLU A 115 5.80 6.41 5.62
N VAL A 116 6.04 6.88 6.85
CA VAL A 116 6.54 8.26 7.10
C VAL A 116 7.87 8.47 6.38
N LYS A 117 8.83 7.56 6.56
CA LYS A 117 10.16 7.68 5.92
C LYS A 117 10.04 7.74 4.40
N ARG A 118 9.20 6.88 3.82
CA ARG A 118 8.96 6.84 2.37
C ARG A 118 8.39 8.17 1.88
N GLN A 119 7.29 8.65 2.47
CA GLN A 119 6.66 9.90 2.05
C GLN A 119 7.53 11.12 2.29
N VAL A 120 8.21 11.22 3.43
CA VAL A 120 9.11 12.35 3.73
C VAL A 120 10.26 12.41 2.74
N THR A 121 10.85 11.26 2.38
CA THR A 121 11.92 11.20 1.37
C THR A 121 11.41 11.67 0.00
N ASP A 122 10.24 11.19 -0.42
CA ASP A 122 9.63 11.60 -1.69
C ASP A 122 9.32 13.11 -1.71
N LEU A 123 8.78 13.66 -0.62
CA LEU A 123 8.43 15.08 -0.51
C LEU A 123 9.67 15.98 -0.49
N LEU A 124 10.77 15.53 0.16
CA LEU A 124 12.06 16.20 0.14
C LEU A 124 12.66 16.19 -1.28
N ALA A 125 12.61 15.05 -1.97
CA ALA A 125 13.11 14.92 -3.34
C ALA A 125 12.35 15.83 -4.32
N LYS A 126 11.04 15.99 -4.12
CA LYS A 126 10.19 16.92 -4.90
C LYS A 126 10.35 18.40 -4.48
N GLY A 127 11.11 18.68 -3.43
CA GLY A 127 11.29 20.03 -2.89
C GLY A 127 10.03 20.65 -2.27
N MET A 128 9.01 19.85 -1.96
CA MET A 128 7.76 20.33 -1.35
C MET A 128 7.91 20.64 0.14
N ILE A 129 8.86 19.99 0.80
CA ILE A 129 9.21 20.25 2.20
C ILE A 129 10.72 20.44 2.33
N ARG A 130 11.15 20.99 3.46
CA ARG A 130 12.56 21.13 3.83
C ARG A 130 12.76 20.90 5.32
N PRO A 131 13.95 20.48 5.77
CA PRO A 131 14.29 20.51 7.19
C PRO A 131 14.08 21.91 7.78
N SER A 132 13.55 21.99 9.00
CA SER A 132 13.35 23.27 9.69
C SER A 132 13.69 23.14 11.17
N THR A 133 14.09 24.25 11.78
CA THR A 133 14.28 24.42 13.23
C THR A 133 13.19 25.31 13.84
N SER A 134 11.96 25.16 13.35
CA SER A 134 10.81 25.94 13.78
C SER A 134 10.48 25.73 15.27
N PRO A 135 10.08 26.78 16.02
CA PRO A 135 9.52 26.62 17.35
C PRO A 135 8.10 26.00 17.32
N TYR A 136 7.47 25.93 16.15
CA TYR A 136 6.19 25.27 15.93
C TYR A 136 6.39 23.81 15.49
N SER A 137 5.61 22.90 16.07
CA SER A 137 5.57 21.51 15.61
C SER A 137 4.17 20.91 15.78
N ALA A 138 3.77 20.09 14.81
CA ALA A 138 2.49 19.40 14.79
C ALA A 138 2.74 17.90 14.56
N PRO A 139 2.00 17.00 15.24
CA PRO A 139 2.20 15.58 15.09
C PRO A 139 1.59 15.06 13.79
N ILE A 140 2.14 13.94 13.32
CA ILE A 140 1.60 13.18 12.19
C ILE A 140 0.65 12.11 12.72
N LEU A 141 -0.44 11.88 12.01
CA LEU A 141 -1.35 10.76 12.19
C LEU A 141 -1.65 10.09 10.85
N PHE A 142 -2.03 8.82 10.89
CA PHE A 142 -2.45 8.08 9.70
C PHE A 142 -3.94 7.82 9.69
N VAL A 143 -4.51 7.91 8.49
CA VAL A 143 -5.90 7.52 8.22
C VAL A 143 -5.89 6.41 7.16
N GLY A 144 -6.52 5.28 7.47
CA GLY A 144 -6.71 4.20 6.51
C GLY A 144 -7.64 4.61 5.38
N LYS A 145 -7.21 4.42 4.14
CA LYS A 145 -8.05 4.54 2.96
C LYS A 145 -8.79 3.23 2.68
N LYS A 146 -9.84 3.32 1.86
CA LYS A 146 -10.63 2.15 1.42
C LYS A 146 -9.81 1.11 0.64
N ASP A 147 -8.74 1.54 -0.02
CA ASP A 147 -7.82 0.71 -0.79
C ASP A 147 -6.80 -0.04 0.09
N GLY A 148 -6.85 0.14 1.42
CA GLY A 148 -5.90 -0.46 2.37
C GLY A 148 -4.61 0.33 2.56
N THR A 149 -4.41 1.43 1.83
CA THR A 149 -3.24 2.31 2.01
C THR A 149 -3.41 3.28 3.17
N LEU A 150 -2.30 3.77 3.71
CA LEU A 150 -2.28 4.77 4.78
C LEU A 150 -2.10 6.17 4.19
N ARG A 151 -2.91 7.14 4.64
CA ARG A 151 -2.75 8.57 4.32
C ARG A 151 -2.09 9.28 5.50
N MET A 152 -0.92 9.86 5.24
CA MET A 152 -0.23 10.73 6.21
C MET A 152 -0.98 12.05 6.33
N CYS A 153 -1.35 12.44 7.55
CA CYS A 153 -2.05 13.67 7.87
C CYS A 153 -1.30 14.41 8.97
N ILE A 154 -1.25 15.74 8.88
CA ILE A 154 -0.65 16.59 9.92
C ILE A 154 -1.78 17.18 10.77
N ASP A 155 -1.70 17.04 12.09
CA ASP A 155 -2.70 17.57 13.02
C ASP A 155 -2.41 19.03 13.39
N TYR A 156 -2.95 19.95 12.58
CA TYR A 156 -2.81 21.41 12.79
C TYR A 156 -3.83 22.02 13.78
N ARG A 157 -4.52 21.18 14.58
CA ARG A 157 -5.47 21.66 15.62
C ARG A 157 -4.76 22.24 16.83
#